data_AF-A0A3S1T2V0-F1
#
_entry.id   AF-A0A3S1T2V0-F1
#
_cell.length_a   1.000
_cell.length_b   1.000
_cell.length_c   1.000
_cell.angle_alpha   90.00
_cell.angle_beta   90.00
_cell.angle_gamma   90.00
#
_symmetry.space_group_name_H-M   'P 1'
#
loop_
_entity.id
_entity.type
_entity.pdbx_description
1 polymer ?
#
loop_
_entity_poly.entity_id
_entity_poly.type
_entity_poly.pdbx_seq_one_letter_code
_entity_poly.pdbx_strand_id
1 'polypeptide(L)'
;ADGFVKLFHDAEAKLPESSAVLIFYAGHGMQVQGENYLLPIDTPDPENLDKLTAHAVKLNDVIAKFASRGRQTFIFLDACRNNPLGSGANISNGLAQVEVGENTFVAFATQPGNVTVDGTDENSPFTT
;
A
#
# COMPACT_ATOMS: atom_id res chain seq x y z
N ALA A 1 -1.33 12.53 5.09
CA ALA A 1 -1.06 12.18 3.70
C ALA A 1 0.01 13.05 3.03
N ASP A 2 0.09 14.35 3.32
CA ASP A 2 0.87 15.32 2.53
C ASP A 2 2.34 14.96 2.37
N GLY A 3 2.97 14.47 3.43
CA GLY A 3 4.37 14.01 3.38
C GLY A 3 4.58 12.85 2.41
N PHE A 4 3.63 11.91 2.36
CA PHE A 4 3.68 10.74 1.47
C PHE A 4 3.46 11.14 0.01
N VAL A 5 2.50 12.03 -0.25
CA VAL A 5 2.24 12.58 -1.58
C VAL A 5 3.44 13.36 -2.09
N LYS A 6 4.02 14.22 -1.24
CA LYS A 6 5.24 14.97 -1.57
C LYS A 6 6.42 14.05 -1.85
N LEU A 7 6.62 13.00 -1.04
CA LEU A 7 7.67 12.01 -1.27
C LEU A 7 7.56 11.37 -2.65
N PHE A 8 6.36 10.93 -3.05
CA PHE A 8 6.18 10.31 -4.36
C PHE A 8 6.30 11.30 -5.52
N HIS A 9 5.85 12.54 -5.35
CA HIS A 9 6.07 13.59 -6.34
C HIS A 9 7.58 13.86 -6.55
N ASP A 10 8.31 14.06 -5.45
CA ASP A 10 9.75 14.33 -5.48
C ASP A 10 10.55 13.13 -6.05
N ALA A 11 10.10 11.90 -5.80
CA ALA A 11 10.69 10.69 -6.34
C ALA A 11 10.46 10.60 -7.86
N GLU A 12 9.22 10.76 -8.31
CA GLU A 12 8.85 10.71 -9.73
C GLU A 12 9.63 11.75 -10.56
N ALA A 13 9.74 12.98 -10.05
CA ALA A 13 10.43 14.07 -10.75
C ALA A 13 11.93 13.81 -10.99
N LYS A 14 12.53 12.84 -10.27
CA LYS A 14 13.94 12.45 -10.42
C LYS A 14 14.14 11.25 -11.35
N LEU A 15 13.07 10.60 -11.79
CA LEU A 15 13.16 9.39 -12.60
C LEU A 15 13.40 9.70 -14.08
N PRO A 16 14.42 9.10 -14.71
CA PRO A 16 14.52 9.12 -16.17
C PRO A 16 13.45 8.24 -16.81
N GLU A 17 13.16 8.48 -18.09
CA GLU A 17 12.16 7.73 -18.89
C GLU A 17 12.38 6.22 -18.85
N SER A 18 13.64 5.76 -19.02
CA SER A 18 14.05 4.37 -18.84
C SER A 18 14.68 4.21 -17.46
N SER A 19 13.92 3.67 -16.52
CA SER A 19 14.34 3.41 -15.15
C SER A 19 13.69 2.14 -14.62
N ALA A 20 14.16 1.69 -13.45
CA ALA A 20 13.42 0.79 -12.60
C ALA A 20 13.04 1.56 -11.33
N VAL A 21 11.83 1.33 -10.82
CA VAL A 21 11.34 1.89 -9.57
C VAL A 21 11.05 0.73 -8.63
N LEU A 22 11.56 0.85 -7.41
CA LEU A 22 11.20 -0.02 -6.31
C LEU A 22 10.54 0.83 -5.23
N ILE A 23 9.35 0.41 -4.82
CA ILE A 23 8.59 0.97 -3.71
C ILE A 23 8.47 -0.13 -2.67
N PHE A 24 9.00 0.12 -1.48
CA PHE A 24 8.79 -0.74 -0.33
C PHE A 24 7.95 0.03 0.69
N TYR A 25 6.84 -0.56 1.12
CA TYR A 25 5.98 0.01 2.15
C TYR A 25 5.80 -1.00 3.27
N ALA A 26 6.19 -0.61 4.49
CA ALA A 26 5.88 -1.32 5.71
C ALA A 26 5.04 -0.41 6.62
N GLY A 27 3.90 -0.90 7.08
CA GLY A 27 3.00 -0.09 7.91
C GLY A 27 1.56 -0.60 7.93
N HIS A 28 0.64 0.27 8.31
CA HIS A 28 -0.78 -0.06 8.34
C HIS A 28 -1.42 0.09 6.96
N GLY A 29 -2.07 -0.97 6.51
CA GLY A 29 -2.88 -0.97 5.30
C GLY A 29 -4.27 -1.50 5.60
N MET A 30 -5.25 -1.03 4.84
CA MET A 30 -6.63 -1.52 4.96
C MET A 30 -7.27 -1.67 3.58
N GLN A 31 -8.30 -2.50 3.53
CA GLN A 31 -9.11 -2.69 2.34
C GLN A 31 -10.54 -2.26 2.61
N VAL A 32 -11.14 -1.59 1.62
CA VAL A 32 -12.53 -1.11 1.65
C VAL A 32 -13.14 -1.33 0.28
N GLN A 33 -14.16 -2.18 0.17
CA GLN A 33 -14.87 -2.45 -1.09
C GLN A 33 -13.96 -2.81 -2.29
N GLY A 34 -12.87 -3.53 -2.04
CA GLY A 34 -11.90 -3.94 -3.06
C GLY A 34 -10.72 -3.00 -3.24
N GLU A 35 -10.78 -1.79 -2.68
CA GLU A 35 -9.71 -0.80 -2.79
C GLU A 35 -8.76 -0.87 -1.60
N ASN A 36 -7.46 -0.83 -1.90
CA ASN A 36 -6.38 -0.84 -0.93
C ASN A 36 -5.94 0.58 -0.57
N TYR A 37 -5.89 0.85 0.73
CA TYR A 37 -5.46 2.11 1.31
C TYR A 37 -4.25 1.88 2.20
N LEU A 38 -3.17 2.60 1.93
CA LEU A 38 -2.01 2.73 2.80
C LEU A 38 -2.28 3.85 3.80
N LEU A 39 -1.93 3.64 5.06
CA LEU A 39 -2.20 4.59 6.15
C LEU A 39 -0.88 5.20 6.64
N PRO A 40 -0.54 6.42 6.19
CA PRO A 40 0.54 7.21 6.78
C PRO A 40 0.36 7.48 8.29
N ILE A 41 1.43 7.86 8.96
CA ILE A 41 1.42 8.18 10.40
C ILE A 41 0.55 9.39 10.77
N ASP A 42 0.25 10.25 9.80
CA ASP A 42 -0.60 11.42 9.96
C ASP A 42 -2.06 11.16 9.53
N THR A 43 -2.41 9.90 9.29
CA THR A 43 -3.81 9.48 9.16
C THR A 43 -4.47 9.59 10.55
N PRO A 44 -5.61 10.31 10.69
CA PRO A 44 -6.28 10.47 11.97
C PRO A 44 -6.83 9.15 12.48
N ASP A 45 -7.08 9.08 13.79
CA ASP A 45 -7.72 7.92 14.42
C ASP A 45 -9.04 7.57 13.71
N PRO A 46 -9.41 6.28 13.65
CA PRO A 46 -10.55 5.78 12.91
C PRO A 46 -11.89 6.17 13.57
N GLU A 47 -12.28 7.45 13.48
CA GLU A 47 -13.61 7.92 13.89
C GLU A 47 -14.69 7.43 12.92
N ASN A 48 -14.40 7.49 11.61
CA ASN A 48 -15.23 6.94 10.55
C ASN A 48 -14.43 6.73 9.27
N LEU A 49 -15.01 5.97 8.35
CA LEU A 49 -14.39 5.57 7.09
C LEU A 49 -14.06 6.76 6.17
N ASP A 50 -14.93 7.78 6.09
CA ASP A 50 -14.75 8.92 5.19
C ASP A 50 -13.54 9.77 5.60
N LYS A 51 -13.42 10.07 6.90
CA LYS A 51 -12.26 10.80 7.45
C LYS A 51 -10.96 10.03 7.26
N LEU A 52 -11.00 8.72 7.49
CA LEU A 52 -9.84 7.85 7.39
C LEU A 52 -9.34 7.78 5.93
N THR A 53 -10.23 7.48 4.99
CA THR A 53 -9.91 7.38 3.56
C THR A 53 -9.49 8.72 2.95
N ALA A 54 -9.99 9.86 3.45
CA ALA A 54 -9.57 11.20 3.02
C ALA A 54 -8.10 11.51 3.31
N HIS A 55 -7.49 10.86 4.30
CA HIS A 55 -6.09 11.05 4.70
C HIS A 55 -5.20 9.82 4.42
N ALA A 56 -5.77 8.80 3.80
CA ALA A 56 -5.07 7.61 3.36
C ALA A 56 -4.56 7.78 1.92
N VAL A 57 -3.71 6.87 1.49
CA VAL A 57 -3.17 6.84 0.12
C VAL A 57 -3.66 5.59 -0.57
N LYS A 58 -4.38 5.73 -1.70
CA LYS A 58 -4.80 4.57 -2.49
C LYS A 58 -3.59 3.94 -3.16
N LEU A 59 -3.45 2.62 -3.02
CA LEU A 59 -2.37 1.87 -3.66
C LEU A 59 -2.44 1.98 -5.19
N ASN A 60 -3.65 1.97 -5.75
CA ASN A 60 -3.85 2.11 -7.20
C ASN A 60 -3.34 3.47 -7.73
N ASP A 61 -3.44 4.54 -6.95
CA ASP A 61 -2.90 5.85 -7.33
C ASP A 61 -1.36 5.83 -7.35
N VAL A 62 -0.73 5.11 -6.40
CA VAL A 62 0.72 4.90 -6.39
C VAL A 62 1.16 4.09 -7.62
N ILE A 63 0.45 3.01 -7.94
CA ILE A 63 0.73 2.20 -9.13
C ILE A 63 0.59 3.05 -10.39
N ALA A 64 -0.52 3.77 -10.56
CA ALA A 64 -0.77 4.61 -11.72
C ALA A 64 0.28 5.70 -11.89
N LYS A 65 0.83 6.20 -10.78
CA LYS A 65 1.89 7.21 -10.79
C LYS A 65 3.22 6.70 -11.33
N PHE A 66 3.63 5.49 -10.93
CA PHE A 66 4.96 4.98 -11.26
C PHE A 66 4.98 4.01 -12.46
N ALA A 67 3.88 3.32 -12.74
CA ALA A 67 3.77 2.39 -13.85
C ALA A 67 3.87 3.11 -15.20
N SER A 68 4.77 2.63 -16.07
CA SER A 68 4.86 3.07 -17.46
C SER A 68 5.35 1.93 -18.34
N ARG A 69 5.06 1.97 -19.65
CA ARG A 69 5.51 0.93 -20.59
C ARG A 69 7.03 0.79 -20.68
N GLY A 70 7.78 1.87 -20.45
CA GLY A 70 9.24 1.88 -20.53
C GLY A 70 9.95 1.59 -19.21
N ARG A 71 9.21 1.34 -18.12
CA ARG A 71 9.75 1.29 -16.76
C ARG A 71 9.34 0.01 -16.05
N GLN A 72 10.29 -0.63 -15.38
CA GLN A 72 9.98 -1.72 -14.46
C GLN A 72 9.59 -1.14 -13.10
N THR A 73 8.40 -1.47 -12.60
CA THR A 73 7.89 -0.98 -11.32
C THR A 73 7.64 -2.15 -10.39
N PHE A 74 8.39 -2.20 -9.29
CA PHE A 74 8.26 -3.21 -8.25
C PHE A 74 7.70 -2.57 -6.98
N ILE A 75 6.61 -3.12 -6.46
CA ILE A 75 6.00 -2.66 -5.21
C ILE A 75 5.95 -3.83 -4.24
N PHE A 76 6.51 -3.63 -3.06
CA PHE A 76 6.56 -4.61 -1.98
C PHE A 76 5.77 -4.05 -0.80
N LEU A 77 4.73 -4.78 -0.40
CA LEU A 77 3.77 -4.35 0.61
C LEU A 77 3.85 -5.25 1.84
N ASP A 78 4.53 -4.74 2.86
CA ASP A 78 4.57 -5.29 4.21
C ASP A 78 3.53 -4.61 5.11
N ALA A 79 2.27 -4.72 4.71
CA ALA A 79 1.16 -4.04 5.35
C ALA A 79 -0.09 -4.88 5.31
N CYS A 80 -0.43 -5.56 6.41
CA CYS A 80 -1.66 -6.36 6.55
C CYS A 80 -1.97 -6.67 8.02
N ARG A 81 -1.83 -5.68 8.91
CA ARG A 81 -2.06 -5.86 10.34
C ARG A 81 -3.33 -5.12 10.74
N ASN A 82 -4.45 -5.81 10.60
CA ASN A 82 -5.79 -5.44 11.08
C ASN A 82 -6.40 -4.17 10.47
N ASN A 83 -7.69 -4.24 10.13
CA ASN A 83 -8.41 -3.03 9.75
C ASN A 83 -8.62 -2.16 11.01
N PRO A 84 -8.16 -0.90 11.03
CA PRO A 84 -8.26 -0.03 12.20
C PRO A 84 -9.71 0.31 12.58
N LEU A 85 -10.67 0.15 11.66
CA LEU A 85 -12.10 0.32 11.93
C LEU A 85 -12.77 -0.92 12.55
N GLY A 86 -12.01 -2.00 12.82
CA GLY A 86 -12.54 -3.26 13.36
C GLY A 86 -13.13 -4.17 12.28
N SER A 87 -14.10 -5.03 12.66
CA SER A 87 -14.75 -5.99 11.76
C SER A 87 -16.13 -5.47 11.31
N GLY A 88 -16.39 -5.43 10.01
CA GLY A 88 -17.68 -4.97 9.45
C GLY A 88 -17.91 -5.47 8.02
N ALA A 89 -19.16 -5.40 7.53
CA ALA A 89 -19.57 -6.04 6.27
C ALA A 89 -18.81 -5.61 5.00
N ASN A 90 -18.12 -4.46 5.02
CA ASN A 90 -17.35 -3.92 3.90
C ASN A 90 -15.84 -3.82 4.17
N ILE A 91 -15.39 -4.42 5.27
CA ILE A 91 -14.04 -4.38 5.79
C ILE A 91 -13.51 -5.81 5.75
N SER A 92 -12.60 -6.10 4.80
CA SER A 92 -11.95 -7.41 4.75
C SER A 92 -10.65 -7.42 5.54
N ASN A 93 -10.25 -8.62 5.92
CA ASN A 93 -8.98 -8.91 6.57
C ASN A 93 -7.88 -8.92 5.50
N GLY A 94 -6.82 -8.11 5.69
CA GLY A 94 -5.73 -8.00 4.72
C GLY A 94 -6.06 -7.07 3.53
N LEU A 95 -5.12 -7.00 2.57
CA LEU A 95 -5.27 -6.20 1.35
C LEU A 95 -5.98 -7.01 0.25
N ALA A 96 -6.74 -6.31 -0.59
CA ALA A 96 -7.31 -6.86 -1.81
C ALA A 96 -6.22 -7.22 -2.83
N GLN A 97 -6.53 -8.18 -3.70
CA GLN A 97 -5.73 -8.42 -4.89
C GLN A 97 -5.77 -7.18 -5.79
N VAL A 98 -4.64 -6.87 -6.44
CA VAL A 98 -4.54 -5.75 -7.37
C VAL A 98 -4.21 -6.28 -8.75
N GLU A 99 -4.92 -5.77 -9.75
CA GLU A 99 -4.59 -5.99 -11.16
C GLU A 99 -3.57 -4.93 -11.59
N VAL A 100 -2.47 -5.38 -12.18
CA VAL A 100 -1.40 -4.49 -12.64
C VAL A 100 -1.09 -4.69 -14.12
N GLY A 101 -0.67 -3.61 -14.77
CA GLY A 101 -0.29 -3.61 -16.16
C GLY A 101 1.09 -4.23 -16.42
N GLU A 102 1.49 -4.24 -17.69
CA GLU A 102 2.82 -4.69 -18.11
C GLU A 102 3.93 -3.96 -17.34
N ASN A 103 5.04 -4.68 -17.10
CA ASN A 103 6.22 -4.18 -16.39
C ASN A 103 5.98 -3.73 -14.95
N THR A 104 4.83 -4.06 -14.35
CA THR A 104 4.55 -3.80 -12.94
C THR A 104 4.42 -5.11 -12.17
N PHE A 105 5.07 -5.17 -11.02
CA PHE A 105 5.02 -6.30 -10.09
C PHE A 105 4.65 -5.80 -8.70
N VAL A 106 3.68 -6.47 -8.07
CA VAL A 106 3.26 -6.18 -6.69
C VAL A 106 3.36 -7.45 -5.86
N ALA A 107 4.17 -7.40 -4.81
CA ALA A 107 4.28 -8.45 -3.81
C ALA A 107 3.63 -8.02 -2.50
N PHE A 108 2.91 -8.94 -1.89
CA PHE A 108 2.27 -8.76 -0.59
C PHE A 108 2.94 -9.66 0.44
N ALA A 109 3.12 -9.16 1.67
CA ALA A 109 3.63 -9.93 2.81
C ALA A 109 2.74 -11.09 3.25
N THR A 110 1.50 -11.11 2.79
CA THR A 110 0.51 -12.15 3.06
C THR A 110 -0.37 -12.31 1.82
N GLN A 111 -0.99 -13.48 1.68
CA GLN A 111 -1.94 -13.71 0.61
C GLN A 111 -3.06 -12.64 0.67
N PRO A 112 -3.43 -12.04 -0.46
CA PRO A 112 -4.55 -11.10 -0.50
C PRO A 112 -5.81 -11.70 0.15
N GLY A 113 -6.50 -10.92 0.99
CA GLY A 113 -7.65 -11.36 1.78
C GLY A 113 -7.31 -12.16 3.06
N ASN A 114 -6.02 -12.36 3.38
CA ASN A 114 -5.56 -12.98 4.62
C ASN A 114 -4.76 -11.99 5.49
N VAL A 115 -4.81 -12.18 6.81
CA VAL A 115 -4.06 -11.42 7.82
C VAL A 115 -2.79 -12.17 8.20
N THR A 116 -1.73 -11.42 8.42
CA THR A 116 -0.42 -11.96 8.80
C THR A 116 -0.28 -12.05 10.32
N VAL A 117 0.53 -13.00 10.79
CA VAL A 117 0.93 -13.09 12.21
C VAL A 117 2.15 -12.19 12.41
N ASP A 118 2.25 -11.48 13.53
CA ASP A 118 3.50 -10.78 13.89
C ASP A 118 4.62 -11.82 13.99
N GLY A 119 5.73 -11.55 13.29
CA GLY A 119 6.94 -12.34 13.52
C GLY A 119 7.37 -12.16 14.96
N THR A 120 8.06 -13.15 15.52
CA THR A 120 8.60 -13.05 16.89
C THR A 120 9.94 -12.31 16.95
N ASP A 121 10.47 -11.91 15.79
CA ASP A 121 11.77 -11.26 15.62
C ASP A 121 11.63 -9.77 15.27
N GLU A 122 12.75 -9.05 15.17
CA GLU A 122 12.82 -7.61 14.87
C GLU A 122 12.21 -7.25 13.49
N ASN A 123 12.26 -8.19 12.54
CA ASN A 123 11.75 -8.04 11.19
C ASN A 123 10.44 -8.82 10.97
N SER A 124 9.63 -8.38 10.00
CA SER A 124 8.48 -9.17 9.58
C SER A 124 8.94 -10.45 8.86
N PRO A 125 8.11 -11.50 8.81
CA PRO A 125 8.39 -12.69 8.01
C PRO A 125 8.54 -12.43 6.51
N PHE A 126 8.14 -11.24 6.02
CA PHE A 126 8.30 -10.87 4.62
C PHE A 126 9.70 -10.34 4.31
N THR A 127 10.41 -9.84 5.32
CA THR A 127 11.76 -9.27 5.19
C THR A 127 12.86 -10.15 5.81
N THR A 128 12.53 -11.38 6.20
CA THR A 128 13.45 -12.38 6.79
C THR A 128 13.61 -13.58 5.88
#